data_AF-A0A0F9C474-F1
#
_entry.id   AF-A0A0F9C474-F1
#
_cell.length_a   1.000
_cell.length_b   1.000
_cell.length_c   1.000
_cell.angle_alpha   90.00
_cell.angle_beta   90.00
_cell.angle_gamma   90.00
#
_symmetry.space_group_name_H-M   'P 1'
#
loop_
_entity.id
_entity.type
_entity.pdbx_description
1 polymer ?
#
loop_
_entity_poly.entity_id
_entity_poly.type
_entity_poly.pdbx_seq_one_letter_code
_entity_poly.pdbx_strand_id
1 'polypeptide(L)' 'MNIFEENGRIRLQLKDMGEGTMLFDFTIEKEAFEELKTHIIAHLNIYKVEK' A
#
# COMPACT_ATOMS: atom_id res chain seq x y z
N MET A 1 5.08 3.82 3.18
CA MET A 1 4.31 3.10 2.14
C MET A 1 5.09 3.28 0.86
N ASN A 2 5.47 2.18 0.24
CA ASN A 2 6.16 2.16 -1.05
C ASN A 2 5.23 1.52 -2.06
N ILE A 3 5.14 2.11 -3.25
CA ILE A 3 4.35 1.60 -4.37
C ILE A 3 5.33 1.28 -5.49
N PHE A 4 5.29 0.06 -5.99
CA PHE A 4 6.11 -0.40 -7.10
C PHE A 4 5.18 -0.84 -8.24
N GLU A 5 5.47 -0.42 -9.45
CA GLU A 5 4.77 -0.86 -10.64
C GLU A 5 5.69 -1.78 -11.46
N GLU A 6 5.21 -2.97 -11.80
CA GLU A 6 5.93 -3.92 -12.64
C GLU A 6 4.94 -4.73 -13.47
N ASN A 7 5.13 -4.77 -14.79
CA ASN A 7 4.34 -5.60 -15.73
C ASN A 7 2.82 -5.44 -15.59
N GLY A 8 2.32 -4.21 -15.42
CA GLY A 8 0.87 -3.94 -15.27
C GLY A 8 0.30 -4.29 -13.90
N ARG A 9 1.15 -4.63 -12.93
CA ARG A 9 0.78 -4.88 -11.53
C ARG A 9 1.36 -3.83 -10.61
N ILE A 10 0.62 -3.55 -9.54
CA ILE A 10 1.01 -2.65 -8.47
C ILE A 10 1.29 -3.48 -7.23
N ARG A 11 2.52 -3.39 -6.72
CA ARG A 11 2.91 -3.94 -5.42
C ARG A 11 2.95 -2.84 -4.38
N LEU A 12 2.25 -3.03 -3.28
CA LEU A 12 2.10 -2.07 -2.19
C LEU A 12 2.76 -2.65 -0.93
N GLN A 13 3.72 -1.91 -0.40
CA GLN A 13 4.41 -2.27 0.84
C GLN A 13 4.18 -1.21 1.92
N LEU A 14 3.64 -1.65 3.06
CA LEU A 14 3.58 -0.86 4.29
C LEU A 14 4.59 -1.43 5.30
N LYS A 15 5.48 -0.58 5.78
CA LYS A 15 6.46 -0.89 6.82
C LYS A 15 6.20 -0.01 8.04
N ASP A 16 6.35 -0.58 9.22
CA ASP A 16 6.44 0.18 10.47
C ASP A 16 7.75 0.98 10.45
N MET A 17 7.66 2.28 10.72
CA MET A 17 8.81 3.18 10.71
C MET A 17 9.69 3.04 11.96
N GLY A 18 9.18 2.46 13.05
CA GLY A 18 9.94 2.25 14.29
C GLY A 18 10.85 1.02 14.25
N GLU A 19 10.30 -0.12 13.87
CA GLU A 19 11.01 -1.41 13.94
C GLU A 19 11.50 -1.92 12.58
N GLY A 20 11.11 -1.26 11.48
CA GLY A 20 11.38 -1.73 10.11
C GLY A 20 10.56 -2.97 9.71
N THR A 21 9.69 -3.45 10.59
CA THR A 21 8.81 -4.60 10.39
C THR A 21 7.83 -4.33 9.24
N MET A 22 7.68 -5.30 8.34
CA MET A 22 6.72 -5.22 7.25
C MET A 22 5.32 -5.53 7.77
N LEU A 23 4.41 -4.55 7.70
CA LEU A 23 3.03 -4.67 8.15
C LEU A 23 2.13 -5.25 7.07
N PHE A 24 2.39 -4.89 5.81
CA PHE A 24 1.56 -5.30 4.69
C PHE A 24 2.40 -5.35 3.40
N ASP A 25 2.24 -6.41 2.61
CA ASP A 25 2.83 -6.58 1.28
C ASP A 25 1.84 -7.33 0.40
N PHE A 26 1.32 -6.66 -0.62
CA PHE A 26 0.40 -7.27 -1.56
C PHE A 26 0.60 -6.74 -2.96
N THR A 27 0.13 -7.52 -3.93
CA THR A 27 0.17 -7.18 -5.35
C THR A 27 -1.26 -7.22 -5.91
N ILE A 28 -1.60 -6.24 -6.73
CA ILE A 28 -2.90 -6.10 -7.39
C ILE A 28 -2.68 -5.67 -8.85
N GLU A 29 -3.58 -6.07 -9.75
CA GLU A 29 -3.56 -5.58 -11.13
C GLU A 29 -3.77 -4.06 -11.17
N LYS A 30 -3.07 -3.36 -12.07
CA LYS A 30 -3.05 -1.89 -12.13
C LYS A 30 -4.42 -1.27 -12.34
N GLU A 31 -5.25 -1.88 -13.18
CA GLU A 31 -6.61 -1.40 -13.45
C GLU A 31 -7.46 -1.40 -12.16
N ALA A 32 -7.47 -2.52 -11.45
CA ALA A 32 -8.15 -2.64 -10.16
C ALA A 32 -7.54 -1.71 -9.09
N PHE A 33 -6.22 -1.47 -9.13
CA PHE A 33 -5.60 -0.50 -8.24
C PHE A 33 -6.11 0.91 -8.47
N GLU A 34 -6.17 1.40 -9.70
CA GLU A 34 -6.63 2.77 -9.98
C GLU A 34 -8.10 2.99 -9.60
N GLU A 35 -8.95 1.97 -9.73
CA GLU A 35 -10.34 2.02 -9.23
C GLU A 35 -10.43 2.10 -7.70
N LEU A 36 -9.56 1.37 -7.00
CA LEU A 36 -9.58 1.25 -5.54
C LEU A 36 -8.63 2.22 -4.82
N LYS A 37 -7.81 2.95 -5.56
CA LYS A 37 -6.68 3.77 -5.07
C LYS A 37 -7.09 4.72 -3.95
N THR A 38 -8.19 5.43 -4.14
CA THR A 38 -8.70 6.38 -3.14
C THR A 38 -9.07 5.68 -1.83
N HIS A 39 -9.69 4.51 -1.90
CA HIS A 39 -10.08 3.72 -0.72
C HIS A 39 -8.86 3.12 -0.02
N ILE A 40 -7.91 2.56 -0.80
CA ILE A 40 -6.67 1.98 -0.32
C ILE A 40 -5.83 3.04 0.41
N ILE A 41 -5.63 4.21 -0.19
CA ILE A 41 -4.85 5.30 0.41
C ILE A 41 -5.53 5.83 1.67
N ALA A 42 -6.86 6.01 1.66
CA ALA A 42 -7.60 6.47 2.84
C ALA A 42 -7.45 5.50 4.02
N HIS A 43 -7.62 4.20 3.80
CA HIS A 43 -7.44 3.20 4.85
C HIS A 43 -6.00 3.13 5.35
N LEU A 44 -5.01 3.15 4.46
CA LEU A 44 -3.60 3.06 4.85
C LEU A 44 -3.09 4.32 5.55
N ASN A 45 -3.67 5.49 5.30
CA ASN A 45 -3.34 6.72 6.02
C ASN A 45 -3.88 6.72 7.45
N ILE A 46 -5.03 6.10 7.71
CA ILE A 46 -5.57 5.94 9.08
C ILE A 46 -4.58 5.15 9.94
N TYR A 47 -4.02 4.06 9.40
CA TYR A 47 -2.99 3.25 10.09
C TYR A 47 -1.70 4.01 10.41
N LYS A 48 -1.40 5.11 9.71
CA LYS A 48 -0.24 5.95 10.03
C LYS A 48 -0.52 6.97 11.13
N VAL A 49 -1.79 7.29 11.40
CA VAL A 49 -2.20 8.34 12.34
C VAL A 49 -2.54 7.77 13.72
N GLU A 50 -2.85 6.48 13.84
CA GLU A 50 -3.15 5.83 15.12
C GLU A 50 -1.92 5.40 15.96
N LYS A 51 -0.79 6.11 15.87
CA LYS A 51 0.33 5.94 16.81
C LYS A 51 0.75 7.26 17.44
#